data_AF-A0A6B2G7V9-F1
#
_entry.id   AF-A0A6B2G7V9-F1
#
_cell.length_a   1.000
_cell.length_b   1.000
_cell.length_c   1.000
_cell.angle_alpha   90.00
_cell.angle_beta   90.00
_cell.angle_gamma   90.00
#
_symmetry.space_group_name_H-M   'P 1'
#
loop_
_entity.id
_entity.type
_entity.pdbx_description
1 polymer ?
#
loop_
_entity_poly.entity_id
_entity_poly.type
_entity_poly.pdbx_seq_one_letter_code
_entity_poly.pdbx_strand_id
1 'polypeptide(L)'
;RTFSVDIFYSPSPEKDYLDAAVRTVIQILVCEEEPGDILLFLTGQEEIDDACKKIRKEISDLGTDVGELKCIPLYSSLPPHMQQRIFESAPPNRPNGAISRKCIISTNIAETSLTIDGIVFVIDSGFSKQKVYNPRSRVESLLVSPISKASAKQRAGRAGRTRPGKCFRLYTEPVLDR
;
A
#
# COMPACT_ATOMS: atom_id res chain seq x y z
N ARG A 1 -2.98 9.36 20.40
CA ARG A 1 -4.35 8.81 20.21
C ARG A 1 -4.53 8.66 18.70
N THR A 2 -4.86 7.48 18.21
CA THR A 2 -5.10 7.24 16.76
C THR A 2 -6.46 7.81 16.35
N PHE A 3 -6.54 8.40 15.18
CA PHE A 3 -7.78 8.89 14.57
C PHE A 3 -8.60 7.74 13.97
N SER A 4 -9.86 8.02 13.63
CA SER A 4 -10.74 7.04 12.97
C SER A 4 -10.21 6.64 11.60
N VAL A 5 -10.41 5.38 11.23
CA VAL A 5 -10.05 4.87 9.90
C VAL A 5 -11.27 4.19 9.30
N ASP A 6 -11.74 4.70 8.17
CA ASP A 6 -12.84 4.09 7.42
C ASP A 6 -12.30 2.86 6.66
N ILE A 7 -12.98 1.73 6.83
CA ILE A 7 -12.58 0.45 6.23
C ILE A 7 -13.50 0.15 5.05
N PHE A 8 -12.91 -0.03 3.88
CA PHE A 8 -13.58 -0.44 2.66
C PHE A 8 -13.10 -1.84 2.27
N TYR A 9 -14.01 -2.68 1.78
CA TYR A 9 -13.70 -4.03 1.30
C TYR A 9 -14.08 -4.15 -0.17
N SER A 10 -13.36 -4.99 -0.92
CA SER A 10 -13.82 -5.36 -2.26
C SER A 10 -15.14 -6.12 -2.16
N PRO A 11 -16.12 -5.86 -3.05
CA PRO A 11 -17.41 -6.56 -3.05
C PRO A 11 -17.29 -8.05 -3.42
N SER A 12 -16.21 -8.44 -4.11
CA SER A 12 -15.96 -9.82 -4.54
C SER A 12 -14.47 -10.17 -4.43
N PRO A 13 -14.11 -11.46 -4.31
CA PRO A 13 -12.69 -11.85 -4.31
C PRO A 13 -11.98 -11.40 -5.60
N GLU A 14 -10.90 -10.64 -5.45
CA GLU A 14 -10.04 -10.24 -6.57
C GLU A 14 -9.17 -11.42 -7.01
N LYS A 15 -9.24 -11.79 -8.29
CA LYS A 15 -8.36 -12.83 -8.86
C LYS A 15 -6.92 -12.36 -8.98
N ASP A 16 -6.75 -11.08 -9.31
CA ASP A 16 -5.46 -10.41 -9.41
C ASP A 16 -5.46 -9.18 -8.48
N TYR A 17 -4.93 -9.37 -7.27
CA TYR A 17 -4.84 -8.28 -6.29
C TYR A 17 -3.81 -7.22 -6.70
N LEU A 18 -2.85 -7.53 -7.59
CA LEU A 18 -1.85 -6.58 -8.03
C LEU A 18 -2.49 -5.55 -8.95
N ASP A 19 -3.27 -6.00 -9.93
CA ASP A 19 -4.00 -5.11 -10.82
C ASP A 19 -5.13 -4.36 -10.07
N ALA A 20 -5.79 -4.99 -9.10
CA ALA A 20 -6.73 -4.30 -8.21
C ALA A 20 -6.03 -3.21 -7.37
N ALA A 21 -4.81 -3.47 -6.87
CA ALA A 21 -4.03 -2.51 -6.13
C ALA A 21 -3.64 -1.30 -6.99
N VAL A 22 -3.13 -1.54 -8.20
CA VAL A 22 -2.78 -0.48 -9.16
C VAL A 22 -3.99 0.39 -9.47
N ARG A 23 -5.14 -0.22 -9.82
CA ARG A 23 -6.39 0.52 -10.06
C ARG A 23 -6.81 1.37 -8.87
N THR A 24 -6.71 0.83 -7.65
CA THR A 24 -7.06 1.55 -6.42
C THR A 24 -6.14 2.75 -6.18
N VAL A 25 -4.83 2.62 -6.44
CA VAL A 25 -3.88 3.75 -6.37
C VAL A 25 -4.28 4.86 -7.34
N ILE A 26 -4.60 4.51 -8.59
CA ILE A 26 -5.02 5.49 -9.61
C ILE A 26 -6.35 6.15 -9.21
N GLN A 27 -7.32 5.38 -8.73
CA GLN A 27 -8.60 5.91 -8.28
C GLN A 27 -8.43 6.90 -7.12
N ILE A 28 -7.56 6.61 -6.14
CA ILE A 28 -7.25 7.57 -5.06
C ILE A 28 -6.61 8.84 -5.62
N LEU A 29 -5.68 8.73 -6.58
CA LEU A 29 -5.05 9.89 -7.19
C LEU A 29 -6.05 10.79 -7.93
N VAL A 30 -7.03 10.19 -8.61
CA VAL A 30 -7.99 10.90 -9.48
C VAL A 30 -9.20 11.43 -8.70
N CYS A 31 -9.73 10.64 -7.78
CA CYS A 31 -11.05 10.89 -7.18
C CYS A 31 -11.00 11.48 -5.77
N GLU A 32 -9.91 11.31 -5.02
CA GLU A 32 -9.83 11.82 -3.65
C GLU A 32 -9.38 13.29 -3.64
N GLU A 33 -10.24 14.15 -3.10
CA GLU A 33 -9.99 15.60 -2.96
C GLU A 33 -9.18 15.94 -1.68
N GLU A 34 -9.07 15.01 -0.74
CA GLU A 34 -8.32 15.25 0.50
C GLU A 34 -6.83 14.95 0.31
N PRO A 35 -5.90 15.85 0.69
CA PRO A 35 -4.47 15.58 0.56
C PRO A 35 -4.05 14.44 1.48
N GLY A 36 -3.02 13.68 1.10
CA GLY A 36 -2.52 12.56 1.90
C GLY A 36 -1.78 11.54 1.05
N ASP A 37 -0.79 10.91 1.67
CA ASP A 37 0.04 9.90 1.02
C ASP A 37 -0.59 8.51 1.11
N ILE A 38 -0.17 7.66 0.19
CA ILE A 38 -0.68 6.31 0.01
C ILE A 38 0.36 5.31 0.52
N LEU A 39 -0.10 4.31 1.27
CA LEU A 39 0.69 3.14 1.64
C LEU A 39 0.02 1.87 1.11
N LEU A 40 0.65 1.22 0.13
CA LEU A 40 0.20 -0.04 -0.46
C LEU A 40 1.03 -1.21 0.08
N PHE A 41 0.37 -2.24 0.61
CA PHE A 41 1.01 -3.47 1.04
C PHE A 41 0.99 -4.57 -0.04
N LEU A 42 2.16 -5.00 -0.48
CA LEU A 42 2.39 -6.14 -1.39
C LEU A 42 3.35 -7.16 -0.77
N THR A 43 3.58 -8.30 -1.43
CA THR A 43 4.20 -9.45 -0.77
C THR A 43 5.73 -9.53 -0.94
N GLY A 44 6.28 -8.89 -1.97
CA GLY A 44 7.72 -8.95 -2.25
C GLY A 44 8.20 -8.02 -3.35
N GLN A 45 9.52 -8.01 -3.54
CA GLN A 45 10.21 -7.10 -4.47
C GLN A 45 9.64 -7.13 -5.90
N GLU A 46 9.45 -8.31 -6.49
CA GLU A 46 8.99 -8.44 -7.88
C GLU A 46 7.63 -7.77 -8.11
N GLU A 47 6.65 -8.03 -7.25
CA GLU A 47 5.33 -7.38 -7.28
C GLU A 47 5.43 -5.87 -7.08
N ILE A 48 6.29 -5.43 -6.16
CA ILE A 48 6.49 -4.01 -5.86
C ILE A 48 7.06 -3.27 -7.06
N ASP A 49 8.08 -3.84 -7.71
CA ASP A 49 8.72 -3.27 -8.89
C ASP A 49 7.77 -3.25 -10.08
N ASP A 50 6.95 -4.29 -10.27
CA ASP A 50 5.92 -4.33 -11.31
C ASP A 50 4.81 -3.29 -11.06
N ALA A 51 4.29 -3.21 -9.82
CA ALA A 51 3.30 -2.19 -9.44
C ALA A 51 3.83 -0.78 -9.71
N CYS A 52 5.08 -0.49 -9.33
CA CYS A 52 5.72 0.80 -9.61
C CYS A 52 5.71 1.14 -11.11
N LYS A 53 6.01 0.17 -11.97
CA LYS A 53 6.03 0.36 -13.43
C LYS A 53 4.62 0.57 -13.98
N LYS A 54 3.67 -0.28 -13.59
CA LYS A 54 2.26 -0.18 -14.02
C LYS A 54 1.65 1.15 -13.62
N ILE A 55 1.80 1.57 -12.36
CA ILE A 55 1.27 2.85 -11.87
C ILE A 55 1.87 4.03 -12.64
N ARG A 56 3.19 4.05 -12.88
CA ARG A 56 3.84 5.12 -13.65
C ARG A 56 3.32 5.19 -15.08
N LYS A 57 3.05 4.05 -15.70
CA LYS A 57 2.49 3.97 -17.05
C LYS A 57 1.07 4.55 -17.09
N GLU A 58 0.18 4.07 -16.22
CA GLU A 58 -1.21 4.56 -16.14
C GLU A 58 -1.28 6.07 -15.90
N ILE A 59 -0.40 6.62 -15.06
CA ILE A 59 -0.35 8.07 -14.80
C ILE A 59 0.17 8.85 -16.01
N SER A 60 1.13 8.29 -16.74
CA SER A 60 1.60 8.89 -17.99
C SER A 60 0.47 8.97 -19.02
N ASP A 61 -0.39 7.96 -19.07
CA ASP A 61 -1.52 7.89 -20.00
C ASP A 61 -2.65 8.88 -19.62
N LEU A 62 -2.82 9.18 -18.32
CA LEU A 62 -3.75 10.20 -17.82
C LEU A 62 -3.26 11.65 -18.02
N GLY A 63 -1.97 11.85 -18.30
CA GLY A 63 -1.41 13.15 -18.65
C GLY A 63 -1.36 14.16 -17.50
N THR A 64 -1.61 15.44 -17.82
CA THR A 64 -1.44 16.57 -16.89
C THR A 64 -2.67 16.91 -16.07
N ASP A 65 -3.81 16.26 -16.34
CA ASP A 65 -5.08 16.54 -15.66
C ASP A 65 -5.10 16.00 -14.23
N VAL A 66 -4.24 15.02 -13.94
CA VAL A 66 -4.09 14.40 -12.61
C VAL A 66 -2.83 14.90 -11.90
N GLY A 67 -2.82 14.83 -10.57
CA GLY A 67 -1.64 15.18 -9.77
C GLY A 67 -0.44 14.29 -10.07
N GLU A 68 0.76 14.74 -9.69
CA GLU A 68 1.94 13.89 -9.79
C GLU A 68 1.92 12.81 -8.69
N LEU A 69 2.28 11.57 -9.03
CA LEU A 69 2.44 10.51 -8.04
C LEU A 69 3.88 10.01 -7.99
N LYS A 70 4.51 10.20 -6.84
CA LYS A 70 5.84 9.67 -6.57
C LYS A 70 5.77 8.27 -5.99
N CYS A 71 6.03 7.25 -6.81
CA CYS A 71 6.10 5.85 -6.37
C CYS A 71 7.45 5.54 -5.71
N ILE A 72 7.43 5.04 -4.47
CA ILE A 72 8.61 4.71 -3.67
C ILE A 72 8.52 3.25 -3.21
N PRO A 73 9.38 2.35 -3.72
CA PRO A 73 9.41 0.96 -3.27
C PRO A 73 10.05 0.85 -1.88
N LEU A 74 9.56 -0.09 -1.06
CA LEU A 74 10.11 -0.37 0.27
C LEU A 74 10.07 -1.88 0.60
N TYR A 75 11.22 -2.53 0.49
CA TYR A 75 11.43 -3.94 0.86
C TYR A 75 12.85 -4.17 1.42
N SER A 76 13.08 -5.31 2.08
CA SER A 76 14.24 -5.53 2.96
C SER A 76 15.59 -5.52 2.26
N SER A 77 15.65 -5.90 0.98
CA SER A 77 16.88 -5.94 0.18
C SER A 77 17.30 -4.57 -0.36
N LEU A 78 16.49 -3.51 -0.19
CA LEU A 78 16.88 -2.17 -0.64
C LEU A 78 18.06 -1.63 0.15
N PRO A 79 19.03 -0.97 -0.51
CA PRO A 79 20.07 -0.22 0.19
C PRO A 79 19.49 0.83 1.16
N PRO A 80 20.16 1.13 2.29
CA PRO A 80 19.63 2.08 3.28
C PRO A 80 19.24 3.44 2.71
N HIS A 81 20.05 4.01 1.81
CA HIS A 81 19.75 5.31 1.18
C HIS A 81 18.46 5.28 0.35
N MET A 82 18.10 4.14 -0.24
CA MET A 82 16.83 3.96 -0.97
C MET A 82 15.66 3.82 -0.01
N GLN A 83 15.84 3.15 1.13
CA GLN A 83 14.79 3.03 2.15
C GLN A 83 14.46 4.40 2.76
N GLN A 84 15.45 5.28 2.96
CA GLN A 84 15.25 6.63 3.50
C GLN A 84 14.38 7.53 2.60
N ARG A 85 14.21 7.18 1.32
CA ARG A 85 13.36 7.95 0.39
C ARG A 85 11.91 8.01 0.83
N ILE A 86 11.44 7.09 1.67
CA ILE A 86 10.08 7.13 2.25
C ILE A 86 9.81 8.39 3.06
N PHE A 87 10.85 9.05 3.57
CA PHE A 87 10.78 10.31 4.32
C PHE A 87 10.79 11.56 3.43
N GLU A 88 11.02 11.41 2.12
CA GLU A 88 10.92 12.53 1.18
C GLU A 88 9.47 13.03 1.11
N SER A 89 9.28 14.34 0.98
CA SER A 89 7.96 14.93 0.76
C SER A 89 7.34 14.48 -0.56
N ALA A 90 6.00 14.50 -0.61
CA ALA A 90 5.27 14.38 -1.86
C ALA A 90 5.65 15.53 -2.81
N PRO A 91 5.50 15.35 -4.14
CA PRO A 91 5.68 16.43 -5.10
C PRO A 91 4.71 17.58 -4.82
N PRO A 92 5.03 18.82 -5.24
CA PRO A 92 4.09 19.93 -5.15
C PRO A 92 2.84 19.67 -6.01
N ASN A 93 1.71 20.23 -5.59
CA ASN A 93 0.47 20.18 -6.38
C ASN A 93 0.67 20.88 -7.72
N ARG A 94 -0.08 20.43 -8.73
CA ARG A 94 -0.03 21.04 -10.06
C ARG A 94 -0.74 22.41 -10.07
N PRO A 95 -0.39 23.32 -11.00
CA PRO A 95 -1.02 24.63 -11.12
C PRO A 95 -2.54 24.59 -11.39
N ASN A 96 -3.05 23.50 -11.98
CA ASN A 96 -4.47 23.28 -12.21
C ASN A 96 -5.24 22.87 -10.94
N GLY A 97 -4.58 22.82 -9.78
CA GLY A 97 -5.19 22.42 -8.51
C GLY A 97 -5.15 20.91 -8.24
N ALA A 98 -4.65 20.09 -9.17
CA ALA A 98 -4.59 18.64 -8.97
C ALA A 98 -3.59 18.27 -7.85
N ILE A 99 -4.02 17.39 -6.96
CA ILE A 99 -3.29 17.02 -5.74
C ILE A 99 -2.23 15.99 -6.06
N SER A 100 -0.97 16.36 -5.84
CA SER A 100 0.16 15.44 -5.96
C SER A 100 0.32 14.63 -4.68
N ARG A 101 0.74 13.38 -4.81
CA ARG A 101 0.85 12.44 -3.68
C ARG A 101 2.16 11.64 -3.77
N LYS A 102 2.61 11.10 -2.65
CA LYS A 102 3.58 10.02 -2.62
C LYS A 102 2.85 8.69 -2.39
N CYS A 103 3.24 7.65 -3.12
CA CYS A 103 2.76 6.29 -2.92
C CYS A 103 3.93 5.40 -2.52
N ILE A 104 3.90 4.90 -1.29
CA ILE A 104 4.89 3.97 -0.77
C ILE A 104 4.33 2.56 -0.96
N ILE A 105 5.07 1.73 -1.67
CA ILE A 105 4.67 0.37 -2.01
C ILE A 105 5.61 -0.57 -1.26
N SER A 106 5.09 -1.24 -0.24
CA SER A 106 5.90 -1.91 0.76
C SER A 106 5.49 -3.34 1.05
N THR A 107 6.44 -4.14 1.52
CA THR A 107 6.13 -5.37 2.27
C THR A 107 5.64 -5.04 3.68
N ASN A 108 5.54 -6.05 4.56
CA ASN A 108 5.20 -5.87 5.96
C ASN A 108 6.22 -5.05 6.79
N ILE A 109 7.33 -4.58 6.21
CA ILE A 109 8.28 -3.68 6.89
C ILE A 109 7.61 -2.38 7.34
N ALA A 110 6.64 -1.88 6.57
CA ALA A 110 5.88 -0.69 6.93
C ALA A 110 4.77 -0.93 7.98
N GLU A 111 4.55 -2.17 8.44
CA GLU A 111 3.46 -2.52 9.36
C GLU A 111 3.70 -1.92 10.77
N THR A 112 4.86 -2.19 11.37
CA THR A 112 5.11 -1.87 12.79
C THR A 112 6.22 -0.85 13.00
N SER A 113 7.38 -1.01 12.35
CA SER A 113 8.63 -0.41 12.83
C SER A 113 9.02 0.95 12.24
N LEU A 114 8.34 1.41 11.18
CA LEU A 114 8.63 2.70 10.56
C LEU A 114 7.55 3.72 10.91
N THR A 115 7.90 4.98 11.16
CA THR A 115 6.92 6.07 11.28
C THR A 115 7.00 6.92 10.02
N ILE A 116 6.02 6.75 9.15
CA ILE A 116 5.93 7.48 7.89
C ILE A 116 4.79 8.46 8.07
N ASP A 117 5.13 9.73 8.17
CA ASP A 117 4.15 10.79 8.33
C ASP A 117 3.43 11.06 7.00
N GLY A 118 2.20 11.57 7.08
CA GLY A 118 1.41 11.94 5.92
C GLY A 118 0.57 10.81 5.30
N ILE A 119 0.73 9.55 5.73
CA ILE A 119 -0.12 8.44 5.27
C ILE A 119 -1.55 8.64 5.75
N VAL A 120 -2.48 8.74 4.79
CA VAL A 120 -3.93 8.87 5.02
C VAL A 120 -4.70 7.75 4.32
N PHE A 121 -4.12 7.20 3.24
CA PHE A 121 -4.72 6.12 2.47
C PHE A 121 -3.88 4.86 2.60
N VAL A 122 -4.48 3.78 3.03
CA VAL A 122 -3.87 2.45 3.06
C VAL A 122 -4.58 1.56 2.05
N ILE A 123 -3.81 0.80 1.27
CA ILE A 123 -4.32 -0.26 0.41
C ILE A 123 -3.71 -1.58 0.90
N ASP A 124 -4.57 -2.52 1.28
CA ASP A 124 -4.18 -3.79 1.88
C ASP A 124 -4.57 -4.96 0.96
N SER A 125 -3.57 -5.60 0.35
CA SER A 125 -3.76 -6.82 -0.45
C SER A 125 -4.24 -8.01 0.40
N GLY A 126 -4.03 -7.98 1.72
CA GLY A 126 -4.39 -9.09 2.60
C GLY A 126 -3.37 -10.22 2.64
N PHE A 127 -2.21 -10.07 1.99
CA PHE A 127 -1.16 -11.09 1.93
C PHE A 127 0.19 -10.61 2.49
N SER A 128 1.03 -11.57 2.85
CA SER A 128 2.44 -11.37 3.21
C SER A 128 3.24 -12.64 2.94
N LYS A 129 4.54 -12.52 2.71
CA LYS A 129 5.43 -13.70 2.77
C LYS A 129 5.67 -14.08 4.22
N GLN A 130 5.28 -15.30 4.58
CA GLN A 130 5.43 -15.86 5.91
C GLN A 130 6.38 -17.05 5.87
N LYS A 131 7.19 -17.20 6.92
CA LYS A 131 8.05 -18.37 7.11
C LYS A 131 7.17 -19.55 7.54
N VAL A 132 7.19 -20.61 6.75
CA VAL A 132 6.50 -21.86 7.01
C VAL A 132 7.53 -22.96 7.19
N TYR A 133 7.47 -23.65 8.33
CA TYR A 133 8.34 -24.78 8.63
C TYR A 133 7.62 -26.09 8.36
N ASN A 134 8.20 -26.96 7.53
CA ASN A 134 7.71 -28.31 7.33
C ASN A 134 8.47 -29.29 8.25
N PRO A 135 7.82 -29.84 9.30
CA PRO A 135 8.51 -30.69 10.27
C PRO A 135 8.93 -32.06 9.71
N ARG A 136 8.31 -32.52 8.62
CA ARG A 136 8.67 -33.80 7.98
C ARG A 136 9.95 -33.68 7.16
N SER A 137 10.08 -32.61 6.37
CA SER A 137 11.28 -32.37 5.57
C SER A 137 12.37 -31.58 6.30
N ARG A 138 12.05 -30.97 7.46
CA ARG A 138 12.91 -30.06 8.22
C ARG A 138 13.38 -28.84 7.42
N VAL A 139 12.57 -28.40 6.46
CA VAL A 139 12.85 -27.24 5.60
C VAL A 139 11.98 -26.05 6.01
N GLU A 140 12.59 -24.87 6.08
CA GLU A 140 11.89 -23.58 6.18
C GLU A 140 11.70 -23.01 4.77
N SER A 141 10.51 -22.48 4.47
CA SER A 141 10.19 -21.86 3.17
C SER A 141 9.40 -20.58 3.38
N LEU A 142 9.55 -19.61 2.47
CA LEU A 142 8.77 -18.39 2.45
C LEU A 142 7.61 -18.55 1.48
N LEU A 143 6.38 -18.58 2.01
CA LEU A 143 5.18 -18.70 1.22
C LEU A 143 4.33 -17.44 1.34
N VAL A 144 3.72 -17.02 0.23
CA VAL A 144 2.68 -15.99 0.28
C VAL A 144 1.47 -16.59 0.99
N SER A 145 1.02 -15.92 2.05
CA SER A 145 -0.08 -16.39 2.89
C SER A 145 -0.95 -15.22 3.35
N PRO A 146 -2.25 -15.46 3.62
CA PRO A 146 -3.12 -14.44 4.19
C PRO A 146 -2.55 -13.86 5.50
N ILE A 147 -2.79 -12.58 5.73
CA ILE A 147 -2.41 -11.92 6.98
C ILE A 147 -3.40 -12.23 8.09
N SER A 148 -2.95 -12.09 9.34
CA SER A 148 -3.84 -12.22 10.50
C SER A 148 -4.80 -11.03 10.64
N LYS A 149 -5.89 -11.21 11.39
CA LYS A 149 -6.77 -10.11 11.84
C LYS A 149 -5.98 -8.99 12.52
N ALA A 150 -4.96 -9.34 13.31
CA ALA A 150 -4.12 -8.38 14.01
C ALA A 150 -3.29 -7.55 13.03
N SER A 151 -2.68 -8.19 12.04
CA SER A 151 -1.93 -7.51 10.97
C SER A 151 -2.81 -6.60 10.14
N ALA A 152 -4.00 -7.05 9.74
CA ALA A 152 -4.96 -6.23 9.00
C ALA A 152 -5.38 -4.97 9.79
N LYS A 153 -5.48 -5.06 11.13
CA LYS A 153 -5.74 -3.91 12.01
C LYS A 153 -4.53 -2.98 12.10
N GLN A 154 -3.31 -3.53 12.21
CA GLN A 154 -2.08 -2.72 12.25
C GLN A 154 -1.86 -1.96 10.95
N ARG A 155 -2.07 -2.62 9.79
CA ARG A 155 -2.02 -2.01 8.46
C ARG A 155 -3.03 -0.87 8.32
N ALA A 156 -4.30 -1.10 8.68
CA ALA A 156 -5.32 -0.04 8.66
C ALA A 156 -4.94 1.14 9.58
N GLY A 157 -4.40 0.86 10.77
CA GLY A 157 -3.96 1.87 11.73
C GLY A 157 -2.85 2.81 11.21
N ARG A 158 -2.20 2.49 10.09
CA ARG A 158 -1.22 3.38 9.45
C ARG A 158 -1.86 4.65 8.88
N ALA A 159 -3.11 4.57 8.43
CA ALA A 159 -3.88 5.70 7.90
C ALA A 159 -4.32 6.71 8.98
N GLY A 160 -4.53 6.22 10.22
CA GLY A 160 -5.10 7.01 11.31
C GLY A 160 -4.08 7.68 12.23
N ARG A 161 -2.83 7.88 11.79
CA ARG A 161 -1.76 8.39 12.66
C ARG A 161 -1.81 9.90 12.86
N THR A 162 -2.06 10.65 11.79
CA THR A 162 -2.00 12.12 11.79
C THR A 162 -3.38 12.76 11.76
N ARG A 163 -4.36 12.11 11.14
CA ARG A 163 -5.76 12.55 10.99
C ARG A 163 -6.64 11.36 10.59
N PRO A 164 -7.98 11.52 10.47
CA PRO A 164 -8.82 10.47 9.92
C PRO A 164 -8.31 10.00 8.56
N GLY A 165 -8.43 8.70 8.29
CA GLY A 165 -7.92 8.11 7.06
C GLY A 165 -8.79 6.98 6.54
N LYS A 166 -8.39 6.40 5.41
CA LYS A 166 -9.13 5.35 4.71
C LYS A 166 -8.24 4.12 4.49
N CYS A 167 -8.81 2.94 4.66
CA CYS A 167 -8.15 1.66 4.38
C CYS A 167 -8.98 0.87 3.38
N PHE A 168 -8.42 0.61 2.20
CA PHE A 168 -9.02 -0.17 1.13
C PHE A 168 -8.46 -1.58 1.15
N ARG A 169 -9.29 -2.55 1.56
CA ARG A 169 -8.95 -3.97 1.60
C ARG A 169 -9.38 -4.63 0.30
N LEU A 170 -8.42 -5.23 -0.41
CA LEU A 170 -8.66 -5.90 -1.71
C LEU A 170 -9.24 -7.32 -1.56
N TYR A 171 -9.86 -7.59 -0.42
CA TYR A 171 -10.49 -8.85 -0.06
C TYR A 171 -11.84 -8.55 0.58
N THR A 172 -12.72 -9.56 0.56
CA THR A 172 -14.06 -9.43 1.15
C THR A 172 -13.99 -9.52 2.67
N GLU A 173 -14.93 -8.86 3.36
CA GLU A 173 -14.99 -8.87 4.82
C GLU A 173 -15.01 -10.28 5.45
N PRO A 174 -15.80 -11.26 4.95
CA PRO A 174 -15.85 -12.60 5.56
C PRO A 174 -14.53 -13.37 5.51
N VAL A 175 -13.60 -13.02 4.61
CA VAL A 175 -12.30 -13.69 4.49
C VAL A 175 -11.43 -13.39 5.70
N LEU A 176 -11.52 -12.18 6.25
CA LEU A 176 -10.75 -11.80 7.42
C LEU A 176 -11.27 -12.50 8.67
N ASP A 177 -12.54 -12.94 8.68
CA ASP A 177 -13.19 -13.52 9.86
C ASP A 177 -12.90 -14.99 10.14
N ARG A 178 -12.35 -15.70 9.17
CA ARG A 178 -11.91 -17.09 9.26
C ARG A 178 -10.53 -17.21 9.91
#